data_AF-A0A523BXX8-F1
#
_entry.id   AF-A0A523BXX8-F1
#
_cell.length_a   1.000
_cell.length_b   1.000
_cell.length_c   1.000
_cell.angle_alpha   90.00
_cell.angle_beta   90.00
_cell.angle_gamma   90.00
#
_symmetry.space_group_name_H-M   'P 1'
#
loop_
_entity.id
_entity.type
_entity.pdbx_description
1 polymer ?
#
loop_
_entity_poly.entity_id
_entity_poly.type
_entity_poly.pdbx_seq_one_letter_code
_entity_poly.pdbx_strand_id
1 'polypeptide(L)'
;MSLSGEKGRYRKQELKSMAMDWLARRGVSVADMAALVYEIQKEYIPGLSLDGCRESVERVLEKREVQNAVFTGLTLDTLAEQRLVSEPLLDMLQRDDGLYGIDEILALSVVNIYGSIGLTNFGYLDKVKMGIIGVVNQHKGPQVNTFLDDIVAAIAAAAAARMAHRARDMEEEKEQQLPPA
;
A
#
# COMPACT_ATOMS: atom_id res chain seq x y z
N MET A 1 0.18 20.94 33.38
CA MET A 1 0.98 21.50 32.27
C MET A 1 0.09 21.61 31.05
N SER A 2 -0.08 22.85 30.57
CA SER A 2 -0.91 23.23 29.43
C SER A 2 -0.33 22.68 28.13
N LEU A 3 -1.18 22.04 27.32
CA LEU A 3 -1.07 22.02 25.86
C LEU A 3 -2.48 22.05 25.26
N SER A 4 -3.21 23.14 25.50
CA SER A 4 -4.29 23.57 24.61
C SER A 4 -3.65 24.30 23.42
N GLY A 5 -3.17 23.52 22.44
CA GLY A 5 -2.87 24.02 21.11
C GLY A 5 -4.01 23.62 20.19
N GLU A 6 -4.72 24.58 19.59
CA GLU A 6 -5.59 24.30 18.46
C GLU A 6 -4.78 23.54 17.40
N LYS A 7 -5.01 22.23 17.26
CA LYS A 7 -4.42 21.47 16.17
C LYS A 7 -5.09 21.90 14.88
N GLY A 8 -4.42 22.75 14.12
CA GLY A 8 -4.78 23.03 12.73
C GLY A 8 -4.93 21.70 11.96
N ARG A 9 -5.88 21.67 11.03
CA ARG A 9 -6.16 20.48 10.21
C ARG A 9 -4.94 20.16 9.34
N TYR A 10 -4.37 18.96 9.47
CA TYR A 10 -3.26 18.51 8.62
C TYR A 10 -3.63 18.58 7.14
N ARG A 11 -2.74 19.16 6.31
CA ARG A 11 -2.93 19.23 4.87
C ARG A 11 -2.61 17.88 4.22
N LYS A 12 -3.17 17.66 3.03
CA LYS A 12 -2.99 16.44 2.24
C LYS A 12 -1.51 16.07 2.04
N GLN A 13 -0.66 17.06 1.74
CA GLN A 13 0.76 16.83 1.48
C GLN A 13 1.53 16.47 2.76
N GLU A 14 1.14 17.04 3.90
CA GLU A 14 1.74 16.72 5.20
C GLU A 14 1.42 15.27 5.57
N LEU A 15 0.16 14.85 5.39
CA LEU A 15 -0.25 13.47 5.63
C LEU A 15 0.45 12.47 4.70
N LYS A 16 0.65 12.82 3.41
CA LYS A 16 1.44 11.98 2.48
C LYS A 16 2.86 11.76 3.00
N SER A 17 3.55 12.85 3.37
CA SER A 17 4.92 12.77 3.89
C SER A 17 4.98 11.92 5.16
N MET A 18 4.06 12.14 6.10
CA MET A 18 3.99 11.36 7.33
C MET A 18 3.74 9.87 7.07
N ALA A 19 2.84 9.53 6.15
CA ALA A 19 2.56 8.13 5.79
C ALA A 19 3.81 7.46 5.18
N MET A 20 4.53 8.16 4.30
CA MET A 20 5.81 7.69 3.75
C MET A 20 6.86 7.50 4.84
N ASP A 21 6.98 8.44 5.78
CA ASP A 21 7.91 8.35 6.90
C ASP A 21 7.58 7.18 7.82
N TRP A 22 6.30 6.89 8.05
CA TRP A 22 5.86 5.75 8.86
C TRP A 22 6.21 4.43 8.19
N LEU A 23 5.93 4.28 6.89
CA LEU A 23 6.34 3.10 6.12
C LEU A 23 7.87 2.92 6.14
N ALA A 24 8.62 4.00 5.94
CA ALA A 24 10.08 3.97 5.94
C ALA A 24 10.67 3.52 7.30
N ARG A 25 10.08 3.98 8.41
CA ARG A 25 10.46 3.53 9.77
C ARG A 25 10.22 2.04 9.99
N ARG A 26 9.30 1.44 9.23
CA ARG A 26 9.01 0.00 9.25
C ARG A 26 9.84 -0.79 8.23
N GLY A 27 10.77 -0.13 7.54
CA GLY A 27 11.68 -0.74 6.57
C GLY A 27 11.15 -0.78 5.14
N VAL A 28 10.07 -0.05 4.82
CA VAL A 28 9.46 -0.07 3.48
C VAL A 28 9.59 1.29 2.81
N SER A 29 10.26 1.34 1.66
CA SER A 29 10.37 2.55 0.85
C SER A 29 9.38 2.56 -0.33
N VAL A 30 9.18 3.74 -0.91
CA VAL A 30 8.42 3.87 -2.16
C VAL A 30 9.10 3.11 -3.31
N ALA A 31 10.44 3.03 -3.31
CA ALA A 31 11.18 2.29 -4.32
C ALA A 31 10.89 0.79 -4.24
N ASP A 32 10.77 0.24 -3.03
CA ASP A 32 10.42 -1.17 -2.83
C ASP A 32 9.03 -1.49 -3.38
N MET A 33 8.05 -0.63 -3.10
CA MET A 33 6.70 -0.76 -3.66
C MET A 33 6.70 -0.58 -5.18
N ALA A 34 7.48 0.36 -5.72
CA ALA A 34 7.59 0.57 -7.16
C ALA A 34 8.16 -0.65 -7.89
N ALA A 35 9.12 -1.35 -7.27
CA ALA A 35 9.65 -2.61 -7.80
C ALA A 35 8.57 -3.70 -7.87
N LEU A 36 7.69 -3.80 -6.87
CA LEU A 36 6.53 -4.71 -6.92
C LEU A 36 5.61 -4.36 -8.10
N VAL A 37 5.26 -3.09 -8.26
CA VAL A 37 4.41 -2.64 -9.37
C VAL A 37 5.05 -2.98 -10.72
N TYR A 38 6.35 -2.73 -10.86
CA TYR A 38 7.08 -3.05 -12.08
C TYR A 38 7.00 -4.54 -12.40
N GLU A 39 7.27 -5.40 -11.43
CA GLU A 39 7.24 -6.85 -11.63
C GLU A 39 5.86 -7.36 -12.07
N ILE A 40 4.77 -6.79 -11.55
CA ILE A 40 3.40 -7.17 -11.93
C ILE A 40 3.01 -6.63 -13.31
N GLN A 41 3.54 -5.47 -13.71
CA GLN A 41 3.06 -4.75 -14.91
C GLN A 41 3.97 -4.88 -16.13
N LYS A 42 5.24 -5.29 -15.97
CA LYS A 42 6.24 -5.30 -17.05
C LYS A 42 5.87 -6.15 -18.27
N GLU A 43 5.07 -7.20 -18.09
CA GLU A 43 4.62 -8.07 -19.19
C GLU A 43 3.42 -7.47 -19.96
N TYR A 44 2.71 -6.53 -19.35
CA TYR A 44 1.48 -5.94 -19.90
C TYR A 44 1.68 -4.53 -20.47
N ILE A 45 2.65 -3.78 -19.97
CA ILE A 45 2.90 -2.38 -20.37
C ILE A 45 4.25 -2.29 -21.08
N PRO A 46 4.29 -2.26 -22.43
CA PRO A 46 5.52 -2.08 -23.18
C PRO A 46 6.21 -0.75 -22.81
N GLY A 47 7.52 -0.81 -22.54
CA GLY A 47 8.30 0.38 -22.18
C GLY A 47 8.05 0.90 -20.76
N LEU A 48 7.46 0.09 -19.88
CA LEU A 48 7.30 0.41 -18.46
C LEU A 48 8.63 0.83 -17.83
N SER A 49 8.63 1.93 -17.08
CA SER A 49 9.79 2.41 -16.33
C SER A 49 9.54 2.36 -14.82
N LEU A 50 10.60 2.12 -14.05
CA LEU A 50 10.54 2.17 -12.58
C LEU A 50 10.10 3.55 -12.07
N ASP A 51 10.49 4.63 -12.75
CA ASP A 51 10.05 5.98 -12.41
C ASP A 51 8.53 6.16 -12.59
N GLY A 52 7.94 5.55 -13.64
CA GLY A 52 6.49 5.53 -13.82
C GLY A 52 5.77 4.73 -12.72
N CYS A 53 6.35 3.60 -12.31
CA CYS A 53 5.85 2.81 -11.18
C CYS A 53 5.89 3.62 -9.88
N ARG A 54 7.01 4.28 -9.61
CA ARG A 54 7.20 5.16 -8.46
C ARG A 54 6.19 6.29 -8.45
N GLU A 55 5.99 6.98 -9.59
CA GLU A 55 4.97 8.01 -9.71
C GLU A 55 3.58 7.44 -9.35
N SER A 56 3.25 6.24 -9.83
CA SER A 56 1.97 5.61 -9.51
C SER A 56 1.79 5.34 -8.02
N VAL A 57 2.79 4.78 -7.35
CA VAL A 57 2.77 4.56 -5.89
C VAL A 57 2.59 5.87 -5.13
N GLU A 58 3.33 6.92 -5.50
CA GLU A 58 3.20 8.24 -4.87
C GLU A 58 1.79 8.83 -5.04
N ARG A 59 1.12 8.58 -6.17
CA ARG A 59 -0.27 9.01 -6.43
C ARG A 59 -1.30 8.23 -5.63
N VAL A 60 -1.03 6.96 -5.30
CA VAL A 60 -1.84 6.18 -4.37
C VAL A 60 -1.71 6.75 -2.96
N LEU A 61 -0.47 7.00 -2.50
CA LEU A 61 -0.17 7.56 -1.17
C LEU A 61 -0.69 9.00 -0.96
N GLU A 62 -1.04 9.70 -2.03
CA GLU A 62 -1.73 11.00 -1.95
C GLU A 62 -3.19 10.90 -1.51
N LYS A 63 -3.82 9.72 -1.62
CA LYS A 63 -5.23 9.56 -1.33
C LYS A 63 -5.43 9.50 0.19
N ARG A 64 -6.40 10.27 0.68
CA ARG A 64 -6.66 10.39 2.13
C ARG A 64 -7.06 9.06 2.75
N GLU A 65 -7.85 8.25 2.05
CA GLU A 65 -8.24 6.91 2.50
C GLU A 65 -7.03 5.99 2.66
N VAL A 66 -6.06 6.04 1.73
CA VAL A 66 -4.79 5.30 1.85
C VAL A 66 -3.98 5.77 3.04
N GLN A 67 -3.85 7.08 3.23
CA GLN A 67 -3.14 7.64 4.38
C GLN A 67 -3.78 7.18 5.69
N ASN A 68 -5.10 7.21 5.78
CA ASN A 68 -5.82 6.73 6.95
C ASN A 68 -5.59 5.23 7.20
N ALA A 69 -5.59 4.39 6.15
CA ALA A 69 -5.29 2.97 6.25
C ALA A 69 -3.87 2.73 6.78
N VAL A 70 -2.87 3.42 6.19
CA VAL A 70 -1.46 3.38 6.65
C VAL A 70 -1.36 3.76 8.12
N PHE A 71 -1.94 4.89 8.54
CA PHE A 71 -1.86 5.32 9.93
C PHE A 71 -2.56 4.35 10.87
N THR A 72 -3.71 3.81 10.47
CA THR A 72 -4.49 2.90 11.32
C THR A 72 -3.75 1.57 11.51
N GLY A 73 -3.37 0.91 10.41
CA GLY A 73 -2.70 -0.40 10.46
C GLY A 73 -1.35 -0.34 11.17
N LEU A 74 -0.48 0.61 10.80
CA LEU A 74 0.83 0.73 11.43
C LEU A 74 0.78 1.13 12.91
N THR A 75 -0.29 1.83 13.33
CA THR A 75 -0.52 2.09 14.76
C THR A 75 -0.88 0.79 15.47
N LEU A 76 -1.75 -0.05 14.92
CA LEU A 76 -2.13 -1.33 15.53
C LEU A 76 -0.93 -2.28 15.64
N ASP A 77 -0.13 -2.39 14.58
CA ASP A 77 1.16 -3.12 14.60
C ASP A 77 2.06 -2.64 15.75
N THR A 78 2.24 -1.32 15.86
CA THR A 78 3.11 -0.72 16.89
C THR A 78 2.55 -0.96 18.30
N LEU A 79 1.23 -0.86 18.49
CA LEU A 79 0.60 -1.10 19.80
C LEU A 79 0.68 -2.58 20.19
N ALA A 80 0.54 -3.50 19.24
CA ALA A 80 0.69 -4.94 19.47
C ALA A 80 2.14 -5.30 19.82
N GLU A 81 3.12 -4.71 19.11
CA GLU A 81 4.54 -4.82 19.43
C GLU A 81 4.84 -4.34 20.86
N GLN A 82 4.24 -3.21 21.28
CA GLN A 82 4.38 -2.65 22.63
C GLN A 82 3.51 -3.35 23.70
N ARG A 83 2.73 -4.37 23.33
CA ARG A 83 1.77 -5.06 24.22
C ARG A 83 0.76 -4.11 24.88
N LEU A 84 0.37 -3.05 24.17
CA LEU A 84 -0.65 -2.07 24.59
C LEU A 84 -2.06 -2.41 24.07
N VAL A 85 -2.20 -3.57 23.42
CA VAL A 85 -3.46 -4.16 22.99
C VAL A 85 -3.89 -5.23 23.99
N SER A 86 -5.17 -5.29 24.32
CA SER A 86 -5.71 -6.30 25.23
C SER A 86 -5.88 -7.66 24.54
N GLU A 87 -5.79 -8.74 25.31
CA GLU A 87 -6.20 -10.06 24.84
C GLU A 87 -7.72 -10.12 24.57
N PRO A 88 -8.17 -10.92 23.56
CA PRO A 88 -7.40 -11.87 22.74
C PRO A 88 -6.74 -11.25 21.49
N LEU A 89 -6.97 -9.96 21.23
CA LEU A 89 -6.50 -9.32 20.00
C LEU A 89 -4.97 -9.23 19.93
N LEU A 90 -4.31 -9.05 21.08
CA LEU A 90 -2.85 -9.01 21.13
C LEU A 90 -2.22 -10.30 20.55
N ASP A 91 -2.68 -11.48 20.97
CA ASP A 91 -2.17 -12.76 20.47
C ASP A 91 -2.44 -12.93 18.97
N MET A 92 -3.64 -12.55 18.49
CA MET A 92 -4.00 -12.61 17.07
C MET A 92 -3.04 -11.77 16.21
N LEU A 93 -2.78 -10.53 16.63
CA LEU A 93 -1.87 -9.63 15.91
C LEU A 93 -0.40 -10.06 16.03
N GLN A 94 0.05 -10.53 17.19
CA GLN A 94 1.45 -10.95 17.34
C GLN A 94 1.79 -12.22 16.56
N ARG A 95 0.80 -13.08 16.31
CA ARG A 95 0.96 -14.34 15.59
C ARG A 95 0.65 -14.26 14.11
N ASP A 96 0.08 -13.13 13.66
CA ASP A 96 -0.45 -13.03 12.31
C ASP A 96 -1.47 -14.15 12.06
N ASP A 97 -2.50 -14.22 12.92
CA ASP A 97 -3.47 -15.33 12.93
C ASP A 97 -4.26 -15.36 11.62
N GLY A 98 -4.11 -16.43 10.83
CA GLY A 98 -4.76 -16.55 9.53
C GLY A 98 -6.30 -16.60 9.53
N LEU A 99 -6.97 -16.58 10.69
CA LEU A 99 -8.42 -16.37 10.79
C LEU A 99 -8.80 -14.93 11.20
N TYR A 100 -7.82 -14.09 11.52
CA TYR A 100 -7.98 -12.66 11.69
C TYR A 100 -7.75 -11.96 10.33
N GLY A 101 -8.82 -11.58 9.64
CA GLY A 101 -8.72 -10.93 8.31
C GLY A 101 -9.00 -9.43 8.32
N ILE A 102 -8.86 -8.73 9.46
CA ILE A 102 -9.22 -7.30 9.54
C ILE A 102 -8.14 -6.40 8.91
N ASP A 103 -6.90 -6.83 8.96
CA ASP A 103 -5.79 -6.37 8.12
C ASP A 103 -6.14 -6.38 6.62
N GLU A 104 -6.63 -7.51 6.12
CA GLU A 104 -7.03 -7.66 4.71
C GLU A 104 -8.22 -6.74 4.39
N ILE A 105 -9.22 -6.63 5.28
CA ILE A 105 -10.34 -5.70 5.11
C ILE A 105 -9.87 -4.24 5.02
N LEU A 106 -8.88 -3.85 5.84
CA LEU A 106 -8.29 -2.52 5.76
C LEU A 106 -7.52 -2.35 4.46
N ALA A 107 -6.79 -3.36 4.00
CA ALA A 107 -6.07 -3.38 2.73
C ALA A 107 -7.02 -3.23 1.54
N LEU A 108 -8.18 -3.90 1.56
CA LEU A 108 -9.22 -3.76 0.53
C LEU A 108 -9.74 -2.32 0.41
N SER A 109 -9.74 -1.54 1.49
CA SER A 109 -10.10 -0.11 1.42
C SER A 109 -9.13 0.71 0.55
N VAL A 110 -7.85 0.34 0.54
CA VAL A 110 -6.82 0.95 -0.32
C VAL A 110 -7.01 0.52 -1.77
N VAL A 111 -7.21 -0.79 -1.98
CA VAL A 111 -7.38 -1.38 -3.32
C VAL A 111 -8.58 -0.79 -4.05
N ASN A 112 -9.72 -0.65 -3.35
CA ASN A 112 -10.98 -0.19 -3.93
C ASN A 112 -10.92 1.24 -4.52
N ILE A 113 -9.95 2.06 -4.13
CA ILE A 113 -9.76 3.41 -4.67
C ILE A 113 -9.47 3.39 -6.17
N TYR A 114 -8.86 2.31 -6.67
CA TYR A 114 -8.55 2.11 -8.08
C TYR A 114 -9.32 0.93 -8.69
N GLY A 115 -10.42 0.53 -8.06
CA GLY A 115 -11.39 -0.41 -8.61
C GLY A 115 -10.97 -1.88 -8.52
N SER A 116 -11.83 -2.74 -9.08
CA SER A 116 -11.77 -4.20 -8.92
C SER A 116 -10.55 -4.86 -9.55
N ILE A 117 -9.88 -4.21 -10.51
CA ILE A 117 -8.64 -4.73 -11.12
C ILE A 117 -7.56 -4.91 -10.04
N GLY A 118 -7.51 -3.99 -9.08
CA GLY A 118 -6.55 -4.07 -7.97
C GLY A 118 -6.79 -5.29 -7.06
N LEU A 119 -8.01 -5.83 -6.98
CA LEU A 119 -8.33 -6.95 -6.09
C LEU A 119 -7.57 -8.22 -6.46
N THR A 120 -7.46 -8.50 -7.76
CA THR A 120 -6.74 -9.70 -8.24
C THR A 120 -5.24 -9.56 -8.00
N ASN A 121 -4.68 -8.38 -8.25
CA ASN A 121 -3.28 -8.09 -7.97
C ASN A 121 -2.97 -8.16 -6.48
N PHE A 122 -3.86 -7.65 -5.62
CA PHE A 122 -3.71 -7.71 -4.18
C PHE A 122 -3.66 -9.15 -3.69
N GLY A 123 -4.68 -9.96 -4.02
CA GLY A 123 -4.70 -11.37 -3.61
C GLY A 123 -3.52 -12.18 -4.15
N TYR A 124 -3.00 -11.83 -5.34
CA TYR A 124 -1.76 -12.44 -5.85
C TYR A 124 -0.53 -12.04 -5.02
N LEU A 125 -0.35 -10.74 -4.75
CA LEU A 125 0.78 -10.22 -3.99
C LEU A 125 0.80 -10.73 -2.55
N ASP A 126 -0.37 -10.72 -1.91
CA ASP A 126 -0.56 -11.23 -0.57
C ASP A 126 -0.23 -12.72 -0.50
N LYS A 127 -0.74 -13.54 -1.43
CA LYS A 127 -0.43 -14.97 -1.44
C LYS A 127 1.04 -15.28 -1.71
N VAL A 128 1.68 -14.56 -2.64
CA VAL A 128 3.06 -14.86 -3.07
C VAL A 128 4.09 -14.24 -2.12
N LYS A 129 3.73 -13.15 -1.43
CA LYS A 129 4.61 -12.35 -0.55
C LYS A 129 5.95 -12.02 -1.24
N MET A 130 5.91 -11.51 -2.47
CA MET A 130 7.13 -11.20 -3.24
C MET A 130 7.84 -9.93 -2.77
N GLY A 131 9.13 -9.80 -3.06
CA GLY A 131 9.92 -8.60 -2.79
C GLY A 131 9.86 -8.16 -1.32
N ILE A 132 9.61 -6.88 -1.08
CA ILE A 132 9.58 -6.31 0.26
C ILE A 132 8.49 -6.91 1.15
N ILE A 133 7.38 -7.39 0.59
CA ILE A 133 6.29 -8.05 1.35
C ILE A 133 6.85 -9.29 2.06
N GLY A 134 7.57 -10.14 1.35
CA GLY A 134 8.21 -11.33 1.93
C GLY A 134 9.27 -10.98 2.99
N VAL A 135 10.01 -9.88 2.79
CA VAL A 135 11.01 -9.42 3.77
C VAL A 135 10.34 -8.98 5.08
N VAL A 136 9.25 -8.22 5.02
CA VAL A 136 8.54 -7.77 6.23
C VAL A 136 7.77 -8.91 6.91
N ASN A 137 7.21 -9.85 6.13
CA ASN A 137 6.51 -11.02 6.62
C ASN A 137 7.45 -12.03 7.32
N GLN A 138 8.66 -12.22 6.80
CA GLN A 138 9.64 -13.15 7.38
C GLN A 138 10.48 -12.53 8.50
N HIS A 139 10.17 -11.30 8.92
CA HIS A 139 10.96 -10.60 9.91
C HIS A 139 10.98 -11.36 11.25
N LYS A 140 12.17 -11.86 11.62
CA LYS A 140 12.39 -12.56 12.89
C LYS A 140 12.83 -11.55 13.95
N GLY A 141 11.87 -10.83 14.51
CA GLY A 141 12.12 -9.80 15.51
C GLY A 141 10.88 -9.49 16.35
N PRO A 142 10.97 -8.53 17.29
CA PRO A 142 9.81 -8.09 18.06
C PRO A 142 8.79 -7.31 17.21
N GLN A 143 9.18 -6.92 15.99
CA GLN A 143 8.37 -6.13 15.09
C GLN A 143 7.15 -6.92 14.61
N VAL A 144 5.94 -6.44 14.92
CA VAL A 144 4.67 -7.01 14.47
C VAL A 144 4.26 -6.36 13.15
N ASN A 145 4.05 -7.12 12.08
CA ASN A 145 3.81 -6.57 10.74
C ASN A 145 2.49 -7.03 10.09
N THR A 146 1.53 -7.49 10.89
CA THR A 146 0.23 -8.02 10.43
C THR A 146 -0.54 -7.06 9.54
N PHE A 147 -0.50 -5.76 9.80
CA PHE A 147 -1.13 -4.80 8.87
C PHE A 147 -0.17 -4.30 7.79
N LEU A 148 1.13 -4.23 8.08
CA LEU A 148 2.11 -3.60 7.20
C LEU A 148 2.21 -4.30 5.84
N ASP A 149 2.34 -5.62 5.82
CA ASP A 149 2.58 -6.39 4.60
C ASP A 149 1.38 -6.33 3.64
N ASP A 150 0.17 -6.41 4.18
CA ASP A 150 -1.10 -6.23 3.48
C ASP A 150 -1.30 -4.81 2.94
N ILE A 151 -0.97 -3.79 3.74
CA ILE A 151 -1.03 -2.40 3.29
C ILE A 151 -0.06 -2.17 2.12
N VAL A 152 1.14 -2.75 2.19
CA VAL A 152 2.15 -2.66 1.12
C VAL A 152 1.68 -3.37 -0.15
N ALA A 153 1.12 -4.58 -0.01
CA ALA A 153 0.51 -5.32 -1.11
C ALA A 153 -0.63 -4.51 -1.75
N ALA A 154 -1.51 -3.92 -0.95
CA ALA A 154 -2.63 -3.13 -1.43
C ALA A 154 -2.21 -1.84 -2.15
N ILE A 155 -1.20 -1.12 -1.64
CA ILE A 155 -0.66 0.07 -2.31
C ILE A 155 -0.06 -0.29 -3.67
N ALA A 156 0.72 -1.37 -3.73
CA ALA A 156 1.30 -1.85 -4.99
C ALA A 156 0.21 -2.30 -5.97
N ALA A 157 -0.80 -3.04 -5.52
CA ALA A 157 -1.92 -3.48 -6.34
C ALA A 157 -2.75 -2.30 -6.88
N ALA A 158 -3.04 -1.31 -6.04
CA ALA A 158 -3.73 -0.07 -6.43
C ALA A 158 -2.90 0.75 -7.45
N ALA A 159 -1.59 0.83 -7.25
CA ALA A 159 -0.69 1.52 -8.16
C ALA A 159 -0.60 0.81 -9.52
N ALA A 160 -0.58 -0.52 -9.53
CA ALA A 160 -0.63 -1.34 -10.73
C ALA A 160 -1.96 -1.16 -11.49
N ALA A 161 -3.10 -1.21 -10.80
CA ALA A 161 -4.41 -0.95 -11.40
C ALA A 161 -4.49 0.44 -12.04
N ARG A 162 -3.96 1.47 -11.36
CA ARG A 162 -3.84 2.82 -11.91
C ARG A 162 -3.03 2.86 -13.20
N MET A 163 -1.92 2.11 -13.28
CA MET A 163 -1.08 2.07 -14.48
C MET A 163 -1.77 1.36 -15.63
N ALA A 164 -2.44 0.24 -15.37
CA ALA A 164 -3.19 -0.49 -16.39
C ALA A 164 -4.28 0.38 -17.03
N HIS A 165 -5.04 1.15 -16.22
CA HIS A 165 -6.01 2.12 -16.74
C HIS A 165 -5.34 3.18 -17.63
N ARG A 166 -4.26 3.81 -17.15
CA ARG A 166 -3.55 4.85 -17.93
C ARG A 166 -2.94 4.32 -19.23
N ALA A 167 -2.42 3.09 -19.24
CA ALA A 167 -1.83 2.50 -20.44
C ALA A 167 -2.87 2.33 -21.54
N ARG A 168 -4.06 1.81 -21.18
CA ARG A 168 -5.18 1.67 -22.09
C ARG A 168 -5.68 3.01 -22.62
N ASP A 169 -5.84 4.01 -21.75
CA ASP A 169 -6.26 5.36 -22.18
C ASP A 169 -5.29 5.93 -23.24
N MET A 170 -3.97 5.75 -23.06
CA MET A 170 -2.95 6.19 -24.02
C MET A 170 -2.97 5.42 -25.34
N GLU A 171 -3.33 4.14 -25.33
CA GLU A 171 -3.49 3.33 -26.55
C GLU A 171 -4.71 3.81 -27.35
N GLU A 172 -5.85 4.00 -26.67
CA GLU A 172 -7.09 4.49 -27.28
C GLU A 172 -6.91 5.90 -27.88
N GLU A 173 -6.17 6.79 -27.21
CA GLU A 173 -5.83 8.13 -27.72
C GLU A 173 -4.94 8.10 -28.97
N LYS A 174 -3.99 7.15 -29.05
CA LYS A 174 -3.11 6.98 -30.22
C LYS A 174 -3.88 6.45 -31.43
N GLU A 175 -4.78 5.49 -31.20
CA GLU A 175 -5.67 4.94 -32.24
C GLU A 175 -6.56 6.01 -32.86
N GLN A 176 -7.09 6.94 -32.05
CA GLN A 176 -7.93 8.05 -32.52
C GLN A 176 -7.18 9.14 -33.27
N GLN A 177 -5.84 9.22 -33.13
CA GLN A 177 -4.99 10.20 -33.84
C GLN A 177 -4.46 9.71 -35.19
N LEU A 178 -4.68 8.43 -35.53
CA LEU A 178 -4.33 7.90 -36.85
C LEU A 178 -5.32 8.42 -37.91
N PRO A 179 -4.83 8.90 -39.08
CA PRO A 179 -5.72 9.31 -40.16
C PRO A 179 -6.58 8.13 -40.64
N PRO A 180 -7.83 8.37 -41.08
CA PRO A 180 -8.67 7.29 -41.61
C PRO A 180 -7.98 6.63 -42.81
N ALA A 181 -8.05 5.30 -42.85
CA ALA A 181 -7.49 4.45 -43.90
C ALA A 181 -8.09 4.71 -45.28
#